data_AF-A0A9D5R7C9-F1
#
_entry.id   AF-A0A9D5R7C9-F1
#
_cell.length_a   1.000
_cell.length_b   1.000
_cell.length_c   1.000
_cell.angle_alpha   90.00
_cell.angle_beta   90.00
_cell.angle_gamma   90.00
#
_symmetry.space_group_name_H-M   'P 1'
#
loop_
_entity.id
_entity.type
_entity.pdbx_description
1 polymer ?
#
loop_
_entity_poly.entity_id
_entity_poly.type
_entity_poly.pdbx_seq_one_letter_code
_entity_poly.pdbx_strand_id
1 'polypeptide(L)'
;GKKVYKTQIINDRGIHICKSMLAWEKFGNGETPKSSNTKGDKFVGNYYVEFDKNYKSQIADLIANGQTEDEAKKNAAIIQEAQQMLLNWEKGDEKVRNLWNEMNSWVYEGFGETYKRLGVDFDQVQYESNTYILGKDLIQEGLIKGILFRKDDGSVWCDLTDEGLDQKLLLRSDGTSVYMTQDLGTAVQRFKDNDIQKLIYTVGNEQDYHFDVLFKILKKLGYNWAENLYHLSYGMVELPEGKMKSREGTVVDADDLMQEMYETAKEKAQELGKLENLSDSEKEKSYETVGLGALKYFMLKVDPKKKMLFNPKESIDFNGNTGPFIQYTYARIQSLLSKAEYQEQSVSKYEMNDLEKELVMNLSNFKEVVSKAAETLSPALVANYIYDLVKSYNSFYQNNPILNQDNENTKQFRLELSSLTGKTIKKGLSLLGIGTVDRM
;
A
#
# COMPACT_ATOMS: atom_id res chain seq x y z
N GLY A 1 -12.00 8.26 -18.80
CA GLY A 1 -11.76 7.81 -17.41
C GLY A 1 -11.89 9.00 -16.48
N LYS A 2 -11.86 8.78 -15.16
CA LYS A 2 -11.77 9.88 -14.17
C LYS A 2 -10.36 10.44 -14.13
N LYS A 3 -10.20 11.72 -13.81
CA LYS A 3 -8.91 12.30 -13.41
C LYS A 3 -8.63 11.84 -11.98
N VAL A 4 -7.46 11.26 -11.75
CA VAL A 4 -7.05 10.74 -10.43
C VAL A 4 -5.78 11.45 -10.02
N TYR A 5 -5.72 11.87 -8.76
CA TYR A 5 -4.52 12.42 -8.13
C TYR A 5 -4.09 11.44 -7.04
N LYS A 6 -2.96 10.79 -7.22
CA LYS A 6 -2.35 9.87 -6.25
C LYS A 6 -1.53 10.70 -5.27
N THR A 7 -1.97 10.75 -4.03
CA THR A 7 -1.30 11.52 -2.99
C THR A 7 -0.68 10.59 -1.96
N GLN A 8 0.56 10.86 -1.55
CA GLN A 8 1.15 10.24 -0.37
C GLN A 8 1.16 11.23 0.79
N ILE A 9 0.74 10.81 1.98
CA ILE A 9 0.95 11.59 3.21
C ILE A 9 2.12 10.96 3.94
N ILE A 10 3.14 11.76 4.20
CA ILE A 10 4.28 11.36 5.01
C ILE A 10 4.13 12.01 6.38
N ASN A 11 4.08 11.18 7.40
CA ASN A 11 4.28 11.62 8.78
C ASN A 11 5.77 11.81 9.00
N ASP A 12 6.20 13.05 8.86
CA ASP A 12 7.59 13.48 8.98
C ASP A 12 7.84 14.30 10.25
N ARG A 13 6.95 14.23 11.25
CA ARG A 13 7.15 14.95 12.52
C ARG A 13 6.65 14.19 13.74
N GLY A 14 7.16 14.59 14.90
CA GLY A 14 6.70 14.11 16.20
C GLY A 14 7.74 13.26 16.92
N ILE A 15 7.34 12.78 18.11
CA ILE A 15 8.28 12.21 19.07
C ILE A 15 9.05 11.00 18.52
N HIS A 16 8.44 10.18 17.66
CA HIS A 16 9.09 9.01 17.10
C HIS A 16 10.30 9.35 16.23
N ILE A 17 10.28 10.48 15.53
CA ILE A 17 11.40 10.94 14.71
C ILE A 17 12.50 11.52 15.60
N CYS A 18 12.13 12.29 16.63
CA CYS A 18 13.08 12.80 17.62
C CYS A 18 13.81 11.66 18.36
N LYS A 19 13.15 10.51 18.58
CA LYS A 19 13.80 9.31 19.12
C LYS A 19 14.94 8.83 18.23
N SER A 20 14.68 8.64 16.94
CA SER A 20 15.71 8.21 15.98
C SER A 20 16.84 9.24 15.86
N MET A 21 16.50 10.54 15.77
CA MET A 21 17.46 11.64 15.72
C MET A 21 18.39 11.65 16.93
N LEU A 22 17.82 11.59 18.14
CA LEU A 22 18.59 11.61 19.38
C LEU A 22 19.50 10.38 19.50
N ALA A 23 19.00 9.19 19.13
CA ALA A 23 19.82 7.99 19.16
C ALA A 23 20.97 8.06 18.14
N TRP A 24 20.74 8.60 16.95
CA TRP A 24 21.81 8.81 15.97
C TRP A 24 22.85 9.83 16.46
N GLU A 25 22.43 10.96 17.05
CA GLU A 25 23.37 11.94 17.62
C GLU A 25 24.23 11.36 18.74
N LYS A 26 23.65 10.52 19.61
CA LYS A 26 24.36 9.95 20.77
C LYS A 26 25.23 8.75 20.41
N PHE A 27 24.74 7.89 19.52
CA PHE A 27 25.31 6.55 19.31
C PHE A 27 25.79 6.30 17.88
N GLY A 28 25.41 7.14 16.92
CA GLY A 28 25.71 6.93 15.51
C GLY A 28 27.10 7.35 15.07
N ASN A 29 27.83 8.15 15.86
CA ASN A 29 29.23 8.53 15.58
C ASN A 29 29.47 9.10 14.16
N GLY A 30 28.47 9.80 13.59
CA GLY A 30 28.54 10.36 12.23
C GLY A 30 28.37 9.33 11.10
N GLU A 31 27.91 8.11 11.41
CA GLU A 31 27.55 7.10 10.43
C GLU A 31 26.41 7.60 9.52
N THR A 32 26.45 7.20 8.25
CA THR A 32 25.42 7.51 7.26
C THR A 32 24.92 6.21 6.61
N PRO A 33 23.76 6.23 5.93
CA PRO A 33 23.31 5.08 5.11
C PRO A 33 24.40 4.58 4.16
N LYS A 34 25.14 5.51 3.55
CA LYS A 34 26.23 5.21 2.62
C LYS A 34 27.42 4.54 3.30
N SER A 35 27.86 5.01 4.47
CA SER A 35 29.01 4.42 5.17
C SER A 35 28.69 3.05 5.77
N SER A 36 27.43 2.81 6.12
CA SER A 36 26.92 1.55 6.68
C SER A 36 26.44 0.55 5.62
N ASN A 37 26.41 0.94 4.34
CA ASN A 37 25.81 0.18 3.24
C ASN A 37 24.39 -0.32 3.59
N THR A 38 23.62 0.52 4.26
CA THR A 38 22.25 0.23 4.70
C THR A 38 21.30 1.23 4.05
N LYS A 39 20.17 0.74 3.53
CA LYS A 39 19.12 1.58 2.93
C LYS A 39 18.63 2.63 3.94
N GLY A 40 18.36 3.86 3.49
CA GLY A 40 18.19 5.01 4.37
C GLY A 40 17.04 4.92 5.39
N ASP A 41 15.88 4.41 5.00
CA ASP A 41 14.75 4.18 5.92
C ASP A 41 15.03 3.05 6.92
N LYS A 42 15.68 1.95 6.49
CA LYS A 42 16.14 0.89 7.40
C LYS A 42 17.18 1.40 8.38
N PHE A 43 18.12 2.21 7.90
CA PHE A 43 19.16 2.85 8.70
C PHE A 43 18.56 3.69 9.82
N VAL A 44 17.65 4.62 9.48
CA VAL A 44 16.97 5.46 10.48
C VAL A 44 16.09 4.63 11.42
N GLY A 45 15.46 3.57 10.90
CA GLY A 45 14.71 2.59 11.70
C GLY A 45 15.57 1.85 12.72
N ASN A 46 16.83 1.52 12.40
CA ASN A 46 17.75 0.89 13.34
C ASN A 46 18.03 1.81 14.55
N TYR A 47 18.15 3.12 14.33
CA TYR A 47 18.30 4.09 15.43
C TYR A 47 17.02 4.26 16.26
N TYR A 48 15.84 4.05 15.67
CA TYR A 48 14.61 3.96 16.46
C TYR A 48 14.65 2.77 17.43
N VAL A 49 15.09 1.61 16.94
CA VAL A 49 15.27 0.41 17.78
C VAL A 49 16.34 0.63 18.84
N GLU A 50 17.44 1.29 18.48
CA GLU A 50 18.52 1.61 19.42
C GLU A 50 18.07 2.59 20.52
N PHE A 51 17.25 3.59 20.18
CA PHE A 51 16.58 4.43 21.17
C PHE A 51 15.77 3.58 22.15
N ASP A 52 14.90 2.71 21.64
CA ASP A 52 13.97 1.94 22.48
C ASP A 52 14.71 0.92 23.38
N LYS A 53 15.86 0.39 22.95
CA LYS A 53 16.75 -0.43 23.81
C LYS A 53 17.31 0.39 24.97
N ASN A 54 17.88 1.56 24.69
CA ASN A 54 18.44 2.44 25.72
C ASN A 54 17.36 2.94 26.67
N TYR A 55 16.17 3.26 26.15
CA TYR A 55 15.03 3.68 26.94
C TYR A 55 14.55 2.56 27.89
N LYS A 56 14.43 1.32 27.41
CA LYS A 56 14.10 0.16 28.27
C LYS A 56 15.15 -0.08 29.35
N SER A 57 16.44 0.08 29.03
CA SER A 57 17.52 -0.04 30.02
C SER A 57 17.39 1.01 31.11
N GLN A 58 17.21 2.28 30.75
CA GLN A 58 17.05 3.36 31.73
C GLN A 58 15.79 3.18 32.59
N ILE A 59 14.69 2.69 32.02
CA ILE A 59 13.49 2.35 32.81
C ILE A 59 13.81 1.27 33.83
N ALA A 60 14.49 0.19 33.44
CA ALA A 60 14.85 -0.90 34.34
C ALA A 60 15.74 -0.41 35.49
N ASP A 61 16.72 0.45 35.22
CA ASP A 61 17.59 1.06 36.23
C ASP A 61 16.81 1.95 37.21
N LEU A 62 15.85 2.74 36.72
CA LEU A 62 15.01 3.60 37.56
C LEU A 62 14.06 2.79 38.44
N ILE A 63 13.50 1.69 37.92
CA ILE A 63 12.69 0.75 38.70
C ILE A 63 13.55 0.09 39.79
N ALA A 64 14.77 -0.34 39.44
CA ALA A 64 15.72 -0.90 40.42
C ALA A 64 16.08 0.11 41.52
N ASN A 65 16.07 1.40 41.21
CA ASN A 65 16.27 2.50 42.16
C ASN A 65 14.98 2.94 42.90
N GLY A 66 13.90 2.16 42.80
CA GLY A 66 12.70 2.33 43.62
C GLY A 66 11.59 3.18 43.00
N GLN A 67 11.69 3.58 41.72
CA GLN A 67 10.58 4.24 41.02
C GLN A 67 9.53 3.22 40.56
N THR A 68 8.28 3.67 40.47
CA THR A 68 7.24 2.89 39.77
C THR A 68 7.51 2.84 38.27
N GLU A 69 6.93 1.86 37.57
CA GLU A 69 7.11 1.75 36.11
C GLU A 69 6.65 3.01 35.35
N ASP A 70 5.56 3.64 35.79
CA ASP A 70 5.02 4.85 35.16
C ASP A 70 5.89 6.09 35.42
N GLU A 71 6.48 6.19 36.61
CA GLU A 71 7.46 7.24 36.92
C GLU A 71 8.75 7.02 36.12
N ALA A 72 9.27 5.80 36.10
CA ALA A 72 10.47 5.44 35.36
C ALA A 72 10.35 5.75 33.86
N LYS A 73 9.19 5.45 33.25
CA LYS A 73 8.89 5.82 31.85
C LYS A 73 8.93 7.33 31.62
N LYS A 74 8.54 8.16 32.57
CA LYS A 74 8.56 9.63 32.42
C LYS A 74 9.92 10.25 32.78
N ASN A 75 10.65 9.59 33.68
CA ASN A 75 11.88 10.10 34.27
C ASN A 75 13.15 9.62 33.58
N ALA A 76 13.07 8.63 32.68
CA ALA A 76 14.21 8.21 31.87
C ALA A 76 14.76 9.42 31.09
N ALA A 77 16.06 9.69 31.26
CA ALA A 77 16.70 10.87 30.68
C ALA A 77 16.52 10.93 29.17
N ILE A 78 16.64 9.79 28.48
CA ILE A 78 16.59 9.74 27.02
C ILE A 78 15.22 10.15 26.44
N ILE A 79 14.11 9.89 27.14
CA ILE A 79 12.78 10.34 26.67
C ILE A 79 12.56 11.82 26.95
N GLN A 80 13.08 12.34 28.06
CA GLN A 80 13.02 13.77 28.37
C GLN A 80 13.83 14.59 27.36
N GLU A 81 15.02 14.10 26.99
CA GLU A 81 15.84 14.70 25.93
C GLU A 81 15.12 14.68 24.57
N ALA A 82 14.47 13.57 24.21
CA ALA A 82 13.68 13.49 22.97
C ALA A 82 12.47 14.44 22.97
N GLN A 83 11.80 14.60 24.11
CA GLN A 83 10.71 15.58 24.27
C GLN A 83 11.24 17.02 24.14
N GLN A 84 12.39 17.32 24.73
CA GLN A 84 13.04 18.62 24.61
C GLN A 84 13.46 18.90 23.16
N MET A 85 13.99 17.91 22.45
CA MET A 85 14.30 18.01 21.02
C MET A 85 13.06 18.31 20.19
N LEU A 86 11.91 17.67 20.48
CA LEU A 86 10.65 17.98 19.81
C LEU A 86 10.22 19.44 20.04
N LEU A 87 10.31 19.94 21.28
CA LEU A 87 10.01 21.34 21.58
C LEU A 87 10.95 22.30 20.83
N ASN A 88 12.23 21.95 20.71
CA ASN A 88 13.20 22.75 19.95
C ASN A 88 12.88 22.75 18.45
N TRP A 89 12.48 21.59 17.90
CA TRP A 89 12.01 21.48 16.51
C TRP A 89 10.79 22.38 16.25
N GLU A 90 9.81 22.39 17.16
CA GLU A 90 8.61 23.22 17.08
C GLU A 90 8.93 24.72 17.17
N LYS A 91 9.95 25.10 17.97
CA LYS A 91 10.46 26.48 18.06
C LYS A 91 11.31 26.91 16.86
N GLY A 92 11.60 26.00 15.93
CA GLY A 92 12.41 26.28 14.74
C GLY A 92 13.91 26.35 15.03
N ASP A 93 14.41 25.65 16.04
CA ASP A 93 15.86 25.54 16.28
C ASP A 93 16.58 25.02 15.03
N GLU A 94 17.55 25.80 14.52
CA GLU A 94 18.21 25.52 13.25
C GLU A 94 18.97 24.20 13.27
N LYS A 95 19.62 23.84 14.39
CA LYS A 95 20.39 22.59 14.48
C LYS A 95 19.46 21.39 14.41
N VAL A 96 18.39 21.41 15.18
CA VAL A 96 17.39 20.33 15.20
C VAL A 96 16.68 20.22 13.85
N ARG A 97 16.36 21.35 13.20
CA ARG A 97 15.75 21.36 11.86
C ARG A 97 16.68 20.83 10.78
N ASN A 98 17.97 21.14 10.84
CA ASN A 98 18.95 20.63 9.88
C ASN A 98 19.14 19.12 10.02
N LEU A 99 19.29 18.60 11.24
CA LEU A 99 19.36 17.16 11.49
C LEU A 99 18.08 16.44 11.02
N TRP A 100 16.92 17.04 11.29
CA TRP A 100 15.63 16.52 10.86
C TRP A 100 15.53 16.43 9.33
N ASN A 101 15.95 17.47 8.62
CA ASN A 101 15.99 17.48 7.15
C ASN A 101 16.92 16.39 6.61
N GLU A 102 18.12 16.27 7.19
CA GLU A 102 19.12 15.28 6.78
C GLU A 102 18.59 13.86 6.94
N MET A 103 18.13 13.48 8.14
CA MET A 103 17.67 12.12 8.38
C MET A 103 16.41 11.76 7.59
N ASN A 104 15.46 12.69 7.44
CA ASN A 104 14.28 12.44 6.63
C ASN A 104 14.61 12.29 5.14
N SER A 105 15.61 13.01 4.63
CA SER A 105 16.05 12.85 3.24
C SER A 105 16.48 11.40 2.95
N TRP A 106 17.21 10.77 3.87
CA TRP A 106 17.60 9.37 3.77
C TRP A 106 16.40 8.43 3.77
N VAL A 107 15.39 8.69 4.62
CA VAL A 107 14.16 7.90 4.66
C VAL A 107 13.40 8.03 3.34
N TYR A 108 13.29 9.24 2.79
CA TYR A 108 12.56 9.50 1.55
C TYR A 108 13.22 8.83 0.34
N GLU A 109 14.55 8.86 0.27
CA GLU A 109 15.33 8.12 -0.73
C GLU A 109 15.05 6.62 -0.64
N GLY A 110 15.08 6.07 0.58
CA GLY A 110 14.74 4.66 0.83
C GLY A 110 13.32 4.30 0.41
N PHE A 111 12.32 5.10 0.77
CA PHE A 111 10.94 4.91 0.31
C PHE A 111 10.83 4.95 -1.22
N GLY A 112 11.57 5.84 -1.88
CA GLY A 112 11.62 5.92 -3.34
C GLY A 112 12.09 4.61 -3.99
N GLU A 113 13.09 3.94 -3.42
CA GLU A 113 13.54 2.62 -3.90
C GLU A 113 12.45 1.56 -3.78
N THR A 114 11.80 1.46 -2.62
CA THR A 114 10.70 0.52 -2.37
C THR A 114 9.51 0.78 -3.30
N TYR A 115 9.07 2.04 -3.44
CA TYR A 115 7.96 2.40 -4.31
C TYR A 115 8.27 2.08 -5.78
N LYS A 116 9.49 2.36 -6.24
CA LYS A 116 9.91 2.01 -7.60
C LYS A 116 9.89 0.50 -7.83
N ARG A 117 10.39 -0.30 -6.89
CA ARG A 117 10.35 -1.77 -6.97
C ARG A 117 8.91 -2.29 -7.00
N LEU A 118 8.04 -1.75 -6.13
CA LEU A 118 6.61 -2.05 -6.13
C LEU A 118 5.86 -1.51 -7.35
N GLY A 119 6.44 -0.64 -8.18
CA GLY A 119 5.73 0.01 -9.28
C GLY A 119 4.61 0.94 -8.81
N VAL A 120 4.84 1.65 -7.70
CA VAL A 120 3.96 2.67 -7.11
C VAL A 120 4.56 4.05 -7.35
N ASP A 121 3.71 5.01 -7.71
CA ASP A 121 4.09 6.40 -7.91
C ASP A 121 2.97 7.34 -7.45
N PHE A 122 3.36 8.57 -7.10
CA PHE A 122 2.47 9.59 -6.55
C PHE A 122 2.60 10.90 -7.34
N ASP A 123 1.46 11.55 -7.57
CA ASP A 123 1.40 12.86 -8.22
C ASP A 123 1.77 13.99 -7.22
N GLN A 124 1.50 13.77 -5.94
CA GLN A 124 1.77 14.73 -4.86
C GLN A 124 2.24 14.01 -3.60
N VAL A 125 3.29 14.54 -2.98
CA VAL A 125 3.74 14.14 -1.64
C VAL A 125 3.41 15.27 -0.66
N GLN A 126 2.68 14.92 0.38
CA GLN A 126 2.22 15.84 1.42
C GLN A 126 2.91 15.49 2.72
N TYR A 127 3.36 16.52 3.43
CA TYR A 127 4.11 16.37 4.66
C TYR A 127 3.27 16.94 5.82
N GLU A 128 3.10 16.16 6.89
CA GLU A 128 2.36 16.62 8.07
C GLU A 128 3.02 17.85 8.72
N SER A 129 4.33 18.03 8.53
CA SER A 129 5.06 19.23 8.91
C SER A 129 4.56 20.52 8.25
N ASN A 130 3.87 20.44 7.11
CA ASN A 130 3.32 21.61 6.39
C ASN A 130 1.87 21.93 6.74
N THR A 131 1.04 20.92 7.07
CA THR A 131 -0.42 21.09 7.19
C THR A 131 -0.92 21.40 8.60
N TYR A 132 -0.08 21.26 9.63
CA TYR A 132 -0.51 21.41 11.02
C TYR A 132 -0.94 22.82 11.43
N ILE A 133 -0.41 23.85 10.76
CA ILE A 133 -0.78 25.26 11.00
C ILE A 133 -2.22 25.49 10.53
N LEU A 134 -2.54 25.03 9.31
CA LEU A 134 -3.87 25.16 8.73
C LEU A 134 -4.96 24.53 9.60
N GLY A 135 -4.66 23.38 10.22
CA GLY A 135 -5.57 22.74 11.16
C GLY A 135 -5.98 23.65 12.31
N LYS A 136 -5.06 24.44 12.87
CA LYS A 136 -5.36 25.36 13.98
C LYS A 136 -6.27 26.50 13.56
N ASP A 137 -6.10 27.04 12.36
CA ASP A 137 -6.93 28.12 11.83
C ASP A 137 -8.40 27.68 11.69
N LEU A 138 -8.61 26.44 11.23
CA LEU A 138 -9.94 25.82 11.15
C LEU A 138 -10.61 25.70 12.52
N ILE A 139 -9.83 25.36 13.56
CA ILE A 139 -10.36 25.27 14.93
C ILE A 139 -10.79 26.66 15.43
N GLN A 140 -10.01 27.70 15.17
CA GLN A 140 -10.37 29.06 15.56
C GLN A 140 -11.65 29.52 14.85
N GLU A 141 -11.79 29.25 13.55
CA GLU A 141 -13.00 29.55 12.81
C GLU A 141 -14.23 28.80 13.36
N GLY A 142 -14.06 27.51 13.68
CA GLY A 142 -15.11 26.69 14.30
C GLY A 142 -15.54 27.19 15.68
N LEU A 143 -14.61 27.73 16.48
CA LEU A 143 -14.91 28.39 17.76
C LEU A 143 -15.70 29.69 17.56
N ILE A 144 -15.28 30.54 16.62
CA ILE A 144 -15.96 31.81 16.30
C ILE A 144 -17.40 31.56 15.84
N LYS A 145 -17.62 30.48 15.07
CA LYS A 145 -18.95 30.06 14.59
C LYS A 145 -19.81 29.36 15.64
N GLY A 146 -19.28 29.09 16.84
CA GLY A 146 -19.98 28.36 17.90
C GLY A 146 -20.22 26.87 17.61
N ILE A 147 -19.51 26.30 16.62
CA ILE A 147 -19.59 24.89 16.23
C ILE A 147 -18.72 24.04 17.17
N LEU A 148 -17.57 24.59 17.56
CA LEU A 148 -16.64 24.01 18.50
C LEU A 148 -16.74 24.75 19.84
N PHE A 149 -16.36 24.09 20.92
CA PHE A 149 -16.41 24.70 22.25
C PHE A 149 -15.11 24.49 23.02
N ARG A 150 -14.85 25.39 23.97
CA ARG A 150 -13.68 25.34 24.86
C ARG A 150 -14.13 24.89 26.25
N LYS A 151 -13.38 23.97 26.87
CA LYS A 151 -13.58 23.56 28.27
C LYS A 151 -12.80 24.49 29.22
N ASP A 152 -13.09 24.37 30.51
CA ASP A 152 -12.49 25.22 31.56
C ASP A 152 -10.95 25.12 31.62
N ASP A 153 -10.39 23.97 31.26
CA ASP A 153 -8.94 23.73 31.18
C ASP A 153 -8.27 24.37 29.94
N GLY A 154 -9.04 25.06 29.10
CA GLY A 154 -8.57 25.71 27.87
C GLY A 154 -8.52 24.79 26.65
N SER A 155 -8.81 23.49 26.78
CA SER A 155 -8.85 22.55 25.65
C SER A 155 -10.07 22.78 24.76
N VAL A 156 -9.96 22.45 23.46
CA VAL A 156 -11.01 22.68 22.46
C VAL A 156 -11.55 21.37 21.93
N TRP A 157 -12.87 21.28 21.83
CA TRP A 157 -13.61 20.05 21.53
C TRP A 157 -14.72 20.28 20.49
N CYS A 158 -15.11 19.21 19.82
CA CYS A 158 -16.34 19.12 19.03
C CYS A 158 -17.32 18.17 19.72
N ASP A 159 -18.58 18.58 19.85
CA ASP A 159 -19.63 17.70 20.36
C ASP A 159 -20.28 16.93 19.20
N LEU A 160 -20.23 15.61 19.26
CA LEU A 160 -20.81 14.69 18.28
C LEU A 160 -21.87 13.76 18.90
N THR A 161 -22.36 14.08 20.10
CA THR A 161 -23.35 13.24 20.81
C THR A 161 -24.67 13.12 20.06
N ASP A 162 -25.12 14.19 19.39
CA ASP A 162 -26.29 14.18 18.50
C ASP A 162 -26.13 13.24 17.29
N GLU A 163 -24.89 12.88 16.95
CA GLU A 163 -24.52 11.95 15.85
C GLU A 163 -24.18 10.54 16.38
N GLY A 164 -24.48 10.26 17.66
CA GLY A 164 -24.24 8.98 18.33
C GLY A 164 -22.78 8.73 18.72
N LEU A 165 -21.93 9.77 18.81
CA LEU A 165 -20.51 9.67 19.14
C LEU A 165 -20.12 10.50 20.37
N ASP A 166 -18.90 10.33 20.86
CA ASP A 166 -18.38 11.11 21.99
C ASP A 166 -17.91 12.52 21.59
N GLN A 167 -17.70 13.36 22.59
CA GLN A 167 -16.98 14.63 22.40
C GLN A 167 -15.54 14.36 21.98
N LYS A 168 -15.09 14.99 20.89
CA LYS A 168 -13.73 14.80 20.37
C LYS A 168 -12.82 15.99 20.69
N LEU A 169 -11.67 15.72 21.31
CA LEU A 169 -10.60 16.69 21.53
C LEU A 169 -9.93 17.09 20.21
N LEU A 170 -9.77 18.40 20.00
CA LEU A 170 -9.11 19.00 18.82
C LEU A 170 -7.87 19.81 19.19
N LEU A 171 -7.87 20.52 20.32
CA LEU A 171 -6.67 21.16 20.87
C LEU A 171 -6.53 20.83 22.34
N ARG A 172 -5.33 20.44 22.76
CA ARG A 172 -5.01 20.24 24.18
C ARG A 172 -5.04 21.57 24.94
N SER A 173 -5.07 21.50 26.26
CA SER A 173 -5.04 22.66 27.16
C SER A 173 -3.81 23.56 26.94
N ASP A 174 -2.68 22.96 26.57
CA ASP A 174 -1.43 23.66 26.20
C ASP A 174 -1.43 24.28 24.79
N GLY A 175 -2.53 24.14 24.03
CA GLY A 175 -2.66 24.66 22.66
C GLY A 175 -1.98 23.81 21.58
N THR A 176 -1.44 22.64 21.92
CA THR A 176 -0.88 21.71 20.94
C THR A 176 -1.98 21.00 20.14
N SER A 177 -1.70 20.78 18.85
CA SER A 177 -2.61 20.05 17.94
C SER A 177 -2.59 18.55 18.22
N VAL A 178 -3.74 17.89 18.08
CA VAL A 178 -3.81 16.42 17.95
C VAL A 178 -3.88 16.00 16.47
N TYR A 179 -3.77 14.70 16.18
CA TYR A 179 -3.86 14.16 14.82
C TYR A 179 -5.16 14.56 14.09
N MET A 180 -6.30 14.54 14.79
CA MET A 180 -7.59 14.98 14.23
C MET A 180 -7.51 16.38 13.62
N THR A 181 -6.85 17.32 14.30
CA THR A 181 -6.69 18.70 13.82
C THR A 181 -5.82 18.81 12.59
N GLN A 182 -4.81 17.95 12.47
CA GLN A 182 -3.93 17.90 11.30
C GLN A 182 -4.68 17.33 10.10
N ASP A 183 -5.45 16.26 10.29
CA ASP A 183 -6.26 15.66 9.23
C ASP A 183 -7.37 16.59 8.73
N LEU A 184 -7.96 17.40 9.61
CA LEU A 184 -8.90 18.46 9.21
C LEU A 184 -8.21 19.45 8.25
N GLY A 185 -7.03 19.95 8.62
CA GLY A 185 -6.23 20.84 7.78
C GLY A 185 -5.88 20.19 6.44
N THR A 186 -5.34 18.97 6.47
CA THR A 186 -4.95 18.22 5.28
C THR A 186 -6.13 17.96 4.34
N ALA A 187 -7.31 17.61 4.87
CA ALA A 187 -8.51 17.40 4.07
C ALA A 187 -8.94 18.69 3.34
N VAL A 188 -9.01 19.82 4.06
CA VAL A 188 -9.38 21.11 3.46
C VAL A 188 -8.36 21.54 2.40
N GLN A 189 -7.07 21.38 2.68
CA GLN A 189 -6.00 21.73 1.75
C GLN A 189 -6.10 20.93 0.44
N ARG A 190 -6.42 19.63 0.51
CA ARG A 190 -6.57 18.77 -0.68
C ARG A 190 -7.67 19.24 -1.62
N PHE A 191 -8.81 19.66 -1.07
CA PHE A 191 -9.93 20.22 -1.85
C PHE A 191 -9.64 21.63 -2.38
N LYS A 192 -8.77 22.39 -1.70
CA LYS A 192 -8.33 23.70 -2.16
C LYS A 192 -7.32 23.62 -3.30
N ASP A 193 -6.37 22.69 -3.21
CA ASP A 193 -5.28 22.54 -4.16
C ASP A 193 -5.68 21.76 -5.41
N ASN A 194 -6.73 20.95 -5.32
CA ASN A 194 -7.16 20.08 -6.40
C ASN A 194 -8.65 20.24 -6.67
N ASP A 195 -9.01 20.28 -7.95
CA ASP A 195 -10.40 20.19 -8.41
C ASP A 195 -10.86 18.71 -8.32
N ILE A 196 -11.27 18.30 -7.13
CA ILE A 196 -11.68 16.92 -6.83
C ILE A 196 -13.15 16.85 -6.42
N GLN A 197 -13.82 15.81 -6.90
CA GLN A 197 -15.22 15.50 -6.59
C GLN A 197 -15.36 14.39 -5.55
N LYS A 198 -14.28 13.64 -5.26
CA LYS A 198 -14.25 12.53 -4.31
C LYS A 198 -12.84 12.38 -3.76
N LEU A 199 -12.72 12.14 -2.46
CA LEU A 199 -11.46 11.83 -1.80
C LEU A 199 -11.56 10.46 -1.12
N ILE A 200 -10.68 9.53 -1.50
CA ILE A 200 -10.64 8.18 -0.95
C ILE A 200 -9.43 8.08 -0.01
N TYR A 201 -9.69 7.79 1.26
CA TYR A 201 -8.69 7.46 2.25
C TYR A 201 -8.51 5.94 2.28
N THR A 202 -7.37 5.43 1.82
CA THR A 202 -7.05 4.00 1.90
C THR A 202 -6.25 3.75 3.17
N VAL A 203 -6.93 3.40 4.26
CA VAL A 203 -6.33 3.26 5.60
C VAL A 203 -6.92 2.03 6.30
N GLY A 204 -6.12 1.35 7.12
CA GLY A 204 -6.53 0.14 7.84
C GLY A 204 -7.76 0.35 8.74
N ASN A 205 -8.50 -0.73 8.97
CA ASN A 205 -9.75 -0.73 9.71
C ASN A 205 -9.64 -0.33 11.19
N GLU A 206 -8.42 -0.31 11.73
CA GLU A 206 -8.14 0.23 13.06
C GLU A 206 -8.44 1.74 13.20
N GLN A 207 -8.60 2.44 12.07
CA GLN A 207 -8.92 3.88 12.02
C GLN A 207 -10.38 4.18 11.65
N ASP A 208 -11.27 3.19 11.62
CA ASP A 208 -12.69 3.38 11.23
C ASP A 208 -13.37 4.49 12.06
N TYR A 209 -13.22 4.45 13.38
CA TYR A 209 -13.77 5.47 14.27
C TYR A 209 -13.18 6.86 14.01
N HIS A 210 -11.87 6.92 13.72
CA HIS A 210 -11.19 8.19 13.45
C HIS A 210 -11.75 8.87 12.21
N PHE A 211 -11.93 8.14 11.11
CA PHE A 211 -12.47 8.72 9.88
C PHE A 211 -13.96 9.07 9.97
N ASP A 212 -14.77 8.28 10.68
CA ASP A 212 -16.18 8.65 10.93
C ASP A 212 -16.28 10.00 11.68
N VAL A 213 -15.48 10.16 12.73
CA VAL A 213 -15.37 11.42 13.50
C VAL A 213 -14.86 12.56 12.61
N LEU A 214 -13.81 12.33 11.81
CA LEU A 214 -13.23 13.35 10.93
C LEU A 214 -14.27 13.88 9.94
N PHE A 215 -15.01 12.99 9.26
CA PHE A 215 -15.99 13.38 8.25
C PHE A 215 -17.16 14.15 8.87
N LYS A 216 -17.64 13.72 10.04
CA LYS A 216 -18.69 14.43 10.78
C LYS A 216 -18.26 15.82 11.24
N ILE A 217 -17.01 15.99 11.70
CA ILE A 217 -16.49 17.32 12.07
C ILE A 217 -16.40 18.22 10.84
N LEU A 218 -15.88 17.74 9.71
CA LEU A 218 -15.84 18.53 8.47
C LEU A 218 -17.23 18.97 8.02
N LYS A 219 -18.22 18.07 8.11
CA LYS A 219 -19.63 18.39 7.83
C LYS A 219 -20.15 19.48 8.77
N LYS A 220 -19.92 19.35 10.08
CA LYS A 220 -20.32 20.37 11.08
C LYS A 220 -19.66 21.72 10.85
N LEU A 221 -18.40 21.75 10.39
CA LEU A 221 -17.69 22.97 10.03
C LEU A 221 -18.23 23.65 8.76
N GLY A 222 -19.18 23.03 8.05
CA GLY A 222 -19.87 23.59 6.90
C GLY A 222 -19.30 23.16 5.55
N TYR A 223 -18.43 22.14 5.51
CA TYR A 223 -17.87 21.65 4.26
C TYR A 223 -18.82 20.66 3.59
N ASN A 224 -19.60 21.14 2.61
CA ASN A 224 -20.55 20.29 1.86
C ASN A 224 -19.90 19.11 1.15
N TRP A 225 -18.64 19.25 0.75
CA TRP A 225 -17.88 18.16 0.11
C TRP A 225 -17.47 17.04 1.09
N ALA A 226 -17.73 17.18 2.40
CA ALA A 226 -17.51 16.11 3.37
C ALA A 226 -18.29 14.82 3.02
N GLU A 227 -19.43 14.94 2.33
CA GLU A 227 -20.22 13.79 1.84
C GLU A 227 -19.54 13.00 0.73
N ASN A 228 -18.51 13.58 0.10
CA ASN A 228 -17.71 12.96 -0.94
C ASN A 228 -16.41 12.34 -0.41
N LEU A 229 -16.21 12.36 0.91
CA LEU A 229 -15.10 11.65 1.56
C LEU A 229 -15.48 10.18 1.73
N TYR A 230 -14.52 9.30 1.46
CA TYR A 230 -14.72 7.87 1.63
C TYR A 230 -13.52 7.23 2.30
N HIS A 231 -13.74 6.49 3.38
CA HIS A 231 -12.72 5.65 3.99
C HIS A 231 -12.80 4.25 3.39
N LEU A 232 -11.85 3.93 2.53
CA LEU A 232 -11.58 2.57 2.07
C LEU A 232 -10.83 1.83 3.18
N SER A 233 -11.62 1.39 4.16
CA SER A 233 -11.19 0.59 5.29
C SER A 233 -10.77 -0.80 4.85
N TYR A 234 -9.47 -1.10 4.99
CA TYR A 234 -8.93 -2.42 4.66
C TYR A 234 -8.57 -3.25 5.90
N GLY A 235 -8.72 -4.57 5.81
CA GLY A 235 -8.38 -5.49 6.88
C GLY A 235 -6.88 -5.73 6.99
N MET A 236 -6.41 -5.97 8.21
CA MET A 236 -4.98 -6.21 8.46
C MET A 236 -4.49 -7.52 7.84
N VAL A 237 -3.22 -7.50 7.42
CA VAL A 237 -2.47 -8.67 6.96
C VAL A 237 -1.76 -9.30 8.16
N GLU A 238 -1.97 -10.60 8.35
CA GLU A 238 -1.29 -11.41 9.37
C GLU A 238 -0.37 -12.41 8.67
N LEU A 239 0.76 -12.75 9.29
CA LEU A 239 1.63 -13.84 8.84
C LEU A 239 1.38 -15.10 9.68
N PRO A 240 1.71 -16.31 9.20
CA PRO A 240 1.54 -17.55 9.97
C PRO A 240 2.24 -17.52 11.33
N GLU A 241 3.36 -16.81 11.44
CA GLU A 241 4.14 -16.66 12.66
C GLU A 241 3.59 -15.61 13.62
N GLY A 242 2.52 -14.89 13.24
CA GLY A 242 1.84 -13.89 14.06
C GLY A 242 1.73 -12.51 13.39
N LYS A 243 1.38 -11.51 14.18
CA LYS A 243 1.28 -10.12 13.71
C LYS A 243 2.67 -9.54 13.43
N MET A 244 2.84 -8.82 12.32
CA MET A 244 3.98 -7.94 12.09
C MET A 244 4.03 -6.90 13.22
N LYS A 245 4.88 -7.09 14.23
CA LYS A 245 5.00 -6.15 15.37
C LYS A 245 6.42 -5.64 15.49
N SER A 246 6.56 -4.31 15.52
CA SER A 246 7.84 -3.62 15.55
C SER A 246 8.58 -3.58 16.88
N ARG A 247 7.93 -3.97 17.97
CA ARG A 247 8.47 -3.76 19.32
C ARG A 247 9.29 -4.93 19.87
N GLU A 248 9.35 -6.04 19.13
CA GLU A 248 9.99 -7.30 19.55
C GLU A 248 11.06 -7.81 18.57
N GLY A 249 11.41 -7.04 17.52
CA GLY A 249 12.44 -7.40 16.54
C GLY A 249 11.95 -8.27 15.37
N THR A 250 10.67 -8.63 15.35
CA THR A 250 9.99 -9.43 14.32
C THR A 250 9.20 -8.54 13.35
N VAL A 251 9.83 -7.48 12.84
CA VAL A 251 9.26 -6.71 11.72
C VAL A 251 9.59 -7.43 10.44
N VAL A 252 8.57 -7.77 9.66
CA VAL A 252 8.77 -8.13 8.26
C VAL A 252 8.78 -6.84 7.46
N ASP A 253 9.96 -6.49 6.93
CA ASP A 253 10.15 -5.34 6.06
C ASP A 253 9.48 -5.60 4.70
N ALA A 254 8.95 -4.55 4.07
CA ALA A 254 8.37 -4.68 2.74
C ALA A 254 9.43 -5.12 1.72
N ASP A 255 10.66 -4.62 1.88
CA ASP A 255 11.78 -4.98 1.00
C ASP A 255 12.21 -6.44 1.20
N ASP A 256 12.27 -6.90 2.45
CA ASP A 256 12.59 -8.29 2.79
C ASP A 256 11.51 -9.24 2.21
N LEU A 257 10.24 -8.86 2.32
CA LEU A 257 9.13 -9.63 1.75
C LEU A 257 9.23 -9.72 0.23
N MET A 258 9.50 -8.60 -0.46
CA MET A 258 9.70 -8.62 -1.92
C MET A 258 10.90 -9.46 -2.32
N GLN A 259 11.97 -9.42 -1.51
CA GLN A 259 13.17 -10.21 -1.74
C GLN A 259 12.89 -11.71 -1.60
N GLU A 260 12.20 -12.14 -0.54
CA GLU A 260 11.78 -13.53 -0.35
C GLU A 260 10.91 -14.03 -1.52
N MET A 261 10.01 -13.17 -2.01
CA MET A 261 9.15 -13.49 -3.16
C MET A 261 9.93 -13.64 -4.46
N TYR A 262 10.95 -12.80 -4.68
CA TYR A 262 11.86 -12.94 -5.81
C TYR A 262 12.69 -14.24 -5.71
N GLU A 263 13.25 -14.56 -4.54
CA GLU A 263 14.06 -15.76 -4.32
C GLU A 263 13.25 -17.03 -4.53
N THR A 264 12.05 -17.08 -3.95
CA THR A 264 11.13 -18.21 -4.13
C THR A 264 10.72 -18.39 -5.60
N ALA A 265 10.49 -17.29 -6.34
CA ALA A 265 10.18 -17.37 -7.78
C ALA A 265 11.37 -17.89 -8.59
N LYS A 266 12.60 -17.47 -8.24
CA LYS A 266 13.85 -17.92 -8.86
C LYS A 266 14.08 -19.41 -8.65
N GLU A 267 13.96 -19.90 -7.41
CA GLU A 267 14.11 -21.32 -7.08
C GLU A 267 13.14 -22.19 -7.88
N LYS A 268 11.84 -21.86 -7.87
CA LYS A 268 10.83 -22.64 -8.60
C LYS A 268 11.03 -22.63 -10.11
N ALA A 269 11.45 -21.50 -10.67
CA ALA A 269 11.71 -21.41 -12.11
C ALA A 269 12.93 -22.24 -12.53
N GLN A 270 13.96 -22.33 -11.67
CA GLN A 270 15.12 -23.18 -11.87
C GLN A 270 14.77 -24.67 -11.77
N GLU A 271 13.93 -25.07 -10.81
CA GLU A 271 13.43 -26.46 -10.69
C GLU A 271 12.67 -26.92 -11.94
N LEU A 272 11.94 -26.03 -12.61
CA LEU A 272 11.16 -26.34 -13.81
C LEU A 272 11.98 -26.40 -15.10
N GLY A 273 13.20 -25.84 -15.12
CA GLY A 273 14.12 -25.89 -16.27
C GLY A 273 13.63 -25.20 -17.55
N LYS A 274 12.62 -24.32 -17.48
CA LYS A 274 11.95 -23.75 -18.69
C LYS A 274 12.55 -22.45 -19.23
N LEU A 275 13.54 -21.87 -18.55
CA LEU A 275 14.14 -20.57 -18.89
C LEU A 275 15.57 -20.68 -19.43
N GLU A 276 16.02 -21.87 -19.83
CA GLU A 276 17.42 -22.12 -20.26
C GLU A 276 17.85 -21.25 -21.46
N ASN A 277 16.90 -20.90 -22.33
CA ASN A 277 17.15 -20.11 -23.55
C ASN A 277 17.09 -18.58 -23.34
N LEU A 278 16.94 -18.10 -22.10
CA LEU A 278 16.97 -16.68 -21.77
C LEU A 278 18.35 -16.25 -21.27
N SER A 279 18.71 -15.00 -21.53
CA SER A 279 19.88 -14.38 -20.88
C SER A 279 19.66 -14.24 -19.38
N ASP A 280 20.75 -14.14 -18.61
CA ASP A 280 20.62 -14.00 -17.15
C ASP A 280 19.84 -12.73 -16.76
N SER A 281 20.01 -11.62 -17.48
CA SER A 281 19.21 -10.41 -17.24
C SER A 281 17.71 -10.61 -17.47
N GLU A 282 17.31 -11.40 -18.47
CA GLU A 282 15.91 -11.72 -18.74
C GLU A 282 15.32 -12.66 -17.69
N LYS A 283 16.11 -13.63 -17.20
CA LYS A 283 15.74 -14.50 -16.08
C LYS A 283 15.47 -13.68 -14.83
N GLU A 284 16.39 -12.79 -14.49
CA GLU A 284 16.28 -11.92 -13.32
C GLU A 284 15.01 -11.03 -13.36
N LYS A 285 14.72 -10.44 -14.52
CA LYS A 285 13.48 -9.68 -14.74
C LYS A 285 12.23 -10.55 -14.63
N SER A 286 12.31 -11.81 -15.08
CA SER A 286 11.21 -12.77 -14.96
C SER A 286 10.92 -13.08 -13.50
N TYR A 287 11.95 -13.40 -12.70
CA TYR A 287 11.80 -13.71 -11.28
C TYR A 287 11.17 -12.54 -10.52
N GLU A 288 11.62 -11.31 -10.77
CA GLU A 288 11.03 -10.12 -10.14
C GLU A 288 9.57 -9.93 -10.55
N THR A 289 9.25 -10.10 -11.84
CA THR A 289 7.87 -9.95 -12.36
C THR A 289 6.92 -11.00 -11.79
N VAL A 290 7.39 -12.23 -11.64
CA VAL A 290 6.62 -13.36 -11.10
C VAL A 290 6.46 -13.23 -9.59
N GLY A 291 7.53 -12.92 -8.85
CA GLY A 291 7.51 -12.71 -7.41
C GLY A 291 6.57 -11.57 -7.00
N LEU A 292 6.70 -10.41 -7.65
CA LEU A 292 5.78 -9.28 -7.41
C LEU A 292 4.35 -9.59 -7.86
N GLY A 293 4.19 -10.36 -8.94
CA GLY A 293 2.88 -10.81 -9.41
C GLY A 293 2.18 -11.70 -8.39
N ALA A 294 2.90 -12.63 -7.77
CA ALA A 294 2.41 -13.47 -6.69
C ALA A 294 2.01 -12.64 -5.46
N LEU A 295 2.88 -11.74 -5.01
CA LEU A 295 2.64 -10.88 -3.85
C LEU A 295 1.37 -10.04 -4.03
N LYS A 296 1.32 -9.26 -5.11
CA LYS A 296 0.21 -8.36 -5.40
C LYS A 296 -1.09 -9.11 -5.64
N TYR A 297 -1.07 -10.18 -6.43
CA TYR A 297 -2.28 -10.95 -6.71
C TYR A 297 -2.86 -11.55 -5.43
N PHE A 298 -2.01 -12.13 -4.58
CA PHE A 298 -2.46 -12.77 -3.36
C PHE A 298 -3.10 -11.78 -2.39
N MET A 299 -2.59 -10.55 -2.30
CA MET A 299 -3.22 -9.48 -1.54
C MET A 299 -4.53 -9.00 -2.18
N LEU A 300 -4.53 -8.79 -3.50
CA LEU A 300 -5.65 -8.15 -4.21
C LEU A 300 -6.82 -9.10 -4.50
N LYS A 301 -6.64 -10.43 -4.46
CA LYS A 301 -7.73 -11.40 -4.65
C LYS A 301 -8.72 -11.46 -3.49
N VAL A 302 -8.32 -10.96 -2.31
CA VAL A 302 -9.15 -10.89 -1.11
C VAL A 302 -9.88 -9.55 -1.10
N ASP A 303 -11.15 -9.55 -0.71
CA ASP A 303 -11.90 -8.29 -0.56
C ASP A 303 -11.18 -7.37 0.44
N PRO A 304 -10.95 -6.08 0.12
CA PRO A 304 -10.16 -5.19 0.96
C PRO A 304 -10.59 -5.17 2.41
N LYS A 305 -11.89 -5.29 2.71
CA LYS A 305 -12.41 -5.21 4.09
C LYS A 305 -12.11 -6.43 4.95
N LYS A 306 -11.69 -7.54 4.34
CA LYS A 306 -11.42 -8.78 5.06
C LYS A 306 -9.99 -8.78 5.60
N LYS A 307 -9.82 -9.34 6.80
CA LYS A 307 -8.49 -9.73 7.28
C LYS A 307 -7.95 -10.85 6.39
N MET A 308 -6.64 -10.86 6.19
CA MET A 308 -5.99 -11.90 5.38
C MET A 308 -4.76 -12.47 6.08
N LEU A 309 -4.60 -13.79 5.97
CA LEU A 309 -3.36 -14.48 6.30
C LEU A 309 -2.50 -14.52 5.03
N PHE A 310 -1.31 -13.93 5.07
CA PHE A 310 -0.35 -13.96 3.98
C PHE A 310 0.72 -15.02 4.24
N ASN A 311 0.72 -16.07 3.42
CA ASN A 311 1.77 -17.10 3.43
C ASN A 311 2.58 -16.98 2.12
N PRO A 312 3.84 -16.51 2.17
CA PRO A 312 4.69 -16.36 0.98
C PRO A 312 4.76 -17.65 0.13
N LYS A 313 4.92 -18.80 0.78
CA LYS A 313 5.08 -20.11 0.10
C LYS A 313 3.83 -20.53 -0.68
N GLU A 314 2.64 -20.22 -0.15
CA GLU A 314 1.36 -20.50 -0.84
C GLU A 314 1.05 -19.49 -1.95
N SER A 315 1.68 -18.31 -1.91
CA SER A 315 1.42 -17.26 -2.89
C SER A 315 2.10 -17.49 -4.23
N ILE A 316 3.21 -18.25 -4.23
CA ILE A 316 3.95 -18.65 -5.43
C ILE A 316 3.67 -20.12 -5.72
N ASP A 317 2.52 -20.44 -6.29
CA ASP A 317 2.25 -21.76 -6.87
C ASP A 317 1.86 -21.58 -8.34
N PHE A 318 2.30 -22.49 -9.21
CA PHE A 318 1.86 -22.55 -10.61
C PHE A 318 0.53 -23.30 -10.75
N ASN A 319 0.03 -23.88 -9.68
CA ASN A 319 -1.28 -24.48 -9.57
C ASN A 319 -2.16 -23.65 -8.62
N GLY A 320 -3.47 -23.60 -8.88
CA GLY A 320 -4.43 -22.95 -8.01
C GLY A 320 -4.60 -21.44 -8.24
N ASN A 321 -5.23 -20.77 -7.27
CA ASN A 321 -5.64 -19.36 -7.38
C ASN A 321 -4.51 -18.39 -6.99
N THR A 322 -3.53 -18.24 -7.88
CA THR A 322 -2.30 -17.46 -7.67
C THR A 322 -1.97 -16.57 -8.89
N GLY A 323 -1.13 -15.56 -8.66
CA GLY A 323 -0.61 -14.67 -9.72
C GLY A 323 0.25 -15.43 -10.75
N PRO A 324 1.20 -16.28 -10.33
CA PRO A 324 2.03 -17.05 -11.25
C PRO A 324 1.24 -18.00 -12.16
N PHE A 325 0.14 -18.61 -11.69
CA PHE A 325 -0.72 -19.44 -12.55
C PHE A 325 -1.34 -18.63 -13.71
N ILE A 326 -1.78 -17.40 -13.43
CA ILE A 326 -2.32 -16.49 -14.43
C ILE A 326 -1.22 -16.03 -15.41
N GLN A 327 -0.05 -15.62 -14.89
CA GLN A 327 1.08 -15.22 -15.70
C GLN A 327 1.59 -16.35 -16.60
N TYR A 328 1.65 -17.59 -16.09
CA TYR A 328 2.01 -18.77 -16.85
C TYR A 328 1.02 -19.04 -17.99
N THR A 329 -0.28 -18.90 -17.73
CA THR A 329 -1.29 -19.06 -18.79
C THR A 329 -1.16 -17.98 -19.86
N TYR A 330 -0.87 -16.74 -19.47
CA TYR A 330 -0.54 -15.66 -20.42
C TYR A 330 0.70 -16.01 -21.26
N ALA A 331 1.80 -16.45 -20.65
CA ALA A 331 3.03 -16.85 -21.36
C ALA A 331 2.78 -18.02 -22.33
N ARG A 332 1.93 -18.98 -21.95
CA ARG A 332 1.50 -20.09 -22.81
C ARG A 332 0.73 -19.60 -24.03
N ILE A 333 -0.17 -18.61 -23.86
CA ILE A 333 -0.87 -17.95 -24.97
C ILE A 333 0.13 -17.27 -25.90
N GLN A 334 1.08 -16.48 -25.37
CA GLN A 334 2.08 -15.81 -26.21
C GLN A 334 2.94 -16.82 -26.98
N SER A 335 3.33 -17.91 -26.33
CA SER A 335 4.08 -19.01 -26.97
C SER A 335 3.28 -19.69 -28.07
N LEU A 336 1.97 -19.92 -27.89
CA LEU A 336 1.09 -20.45 -28.92
C LEU A 336 1.02 -19.51 -30.13
N LEU A 337 0.76 -18.23 -29.91
CA LEU A 337 0.62 -17.23 -30.98
C LEU A 337 1.92 -17.07 -31.76
N SER A 338 3.06 -17.07 -31.06
CA SER A 338 4.38 -17.03 -31.70
C SER A 338 4.65 -18.27 -32.55
N LYS A 339 4.33 -19.48 -32.07
CA LYS A 339 4.48 -20.72 -32.84
C LYS A 339 3.54 -20.79 -34.04
N ALA A 340 2.37 -20.15 -33.95
CA ALA A 340 1.40 -20.08 -35.03
C ALA A 340 1.74 -19.03 -36.10
N GLU A 341 2.79 -18.21 -35.88
CA GLU A 341 3.06 -17.00 -36.66
C GLU A 341 1.78 -16.14 -36.80
N TYR A 342 1.04 -16.00 -35.69
CA TYR A 342 -0.29 -15.43 -35.69
C TYR A 342 -0.32 -14.03 -36.31
N GLN A 343 -1.30 -13.83 -37.19
CA GLN A 343 -1.70 -12.55 -37.72
C GLN A 343 -3.20 -12.37 -37.51
N GLU A 344 -3.61 -11.16 -37.18
CA GLU A 344 -5.02 -10.82 -37.02
C GLU A 344 -5.72 -10.93 -38.38
N GLN A 345 -6.76 -11.75 -38.46
CA GLN A 345 -7.52 -12.00 -39.69
C GLN A 345 -9.01 -12.12 -39.39
N SER A 346 -9.84 -11.75 -40.37
CA SER A 346 -11.29 -11.92 -40.27
C SER A 346 -11.64 -13.40 -40.28
N VAL A 347 -12.41 -13.84 -39.29
CA VAL A 347 -12.99 -15.19 -39.26
C VAL A 347 -14.33 -15.17 -40.01
N SER A 348 -14.53 -16.12 -40.92
CA SER A 348 -15.83 -16.34 -41.56
C SER A 348 -16.83 -17.00 -40.60
N LYS A 349 -18.07 -17.26 -41.03
CA LYS A 349 -19.11 -17.85 -40.17
C LYS A 349 -18.60 -19.13 -39.51
N TYR A 350 -18.57 -19.15 -38.18
CA TYR A 350 -18.03 -20.23 -37.37
C TYR A 350 -19.06 -20.68 -36.33
N GLU A 351 -19.22 -21.99 -36.15
CA GLU A 351 -20.10 -22.57 -35.15
C GLU A 351 -19.28 -22.93 -33.91
N MET A 352 -19.49 -22.17 -32.83
CA MET A 352 -18.76 -22.37 -31.58
C MET A 352 -19.26 -23.60 -30.83
N ASN A 353 -18.33 -24.37 -30.27
CA ASN A 353 -18.67 -25.37 -29.26
C ASN A 353 -18.92 -24.72 -27.89
N ASP A 354 -19.31 -25.53 -26.91
CA ASP A 354 -19.71 -25.03 -25.59
C ASP A 354 -18.57 -24.35 -24.83
N LEU A 355 -17.34 -24.86 -24.92
CA LEU A 355 -16.17 -24.25 -24.29
C LEU A 355 -15.78 -22.92 -24.94
N GLU A 356 -15.90 -22.83 -26.27
CA GLU A 356 -15.68 -21.59 -27.01
C GLU A 356 -16.73 -20.53 -26.66
N LYS A 357 -18.01 -20.92 -26.58
CA LYS A 357 -19.10 -20.04 -26.12
C LYS A 357 -18.87 -19.54 -24.69
N GLU A 358 -18.51 -20.43 -23.77
CA GLU A 358 -18.23 -20.09 -22.38
C GLU A 358 -17.10 -19.05 -22.28
N LEU A 359 -15.99 -19.26 -23.01
CA LEU A 359 -14.87 -18.33 -23.02
C LEU A 359 -15.26 -16.97 -23.62
N VAL A 360 -16.03 -16.94 -24.71
CA VAL A 360 -16.54 -15.70 -25.32
C VAL A 360 -17.45 -14.95 -24.35
N MET A 361 -18.33 -15.65 -23.62
CA MET A 361 -19.19 -15.07 -22.59
C MET A 361 -18.38 -14.50 -21.42
N ASN A 362 -17.33 -15.20 -20.97
CA ASN A 362 -16.44 -14.66 -19.94
C ASN A 362 -15.75 -13.38 -20.43
N LEU A 363 -15.20 -13.38 -21.65
CA LEU A 363 -14.53 -12.21 -22.22
C LEU A 363 -15.45 -10.99 -22.35
N SER A 364 -16.73 -11.18 -22.68
CA SER A 364 -17.70 -10.08 -22.83
C SER A 364 -18.02 -9.40 -21.49
N ASN A 365 -17.88 -10.11 -20.37
CA ASN A 365 -18.14 -9.60 -19.02
C ASN A 365 -17.05 -8.67 -18.48
N PHE A 366 -15.87 -8.60 -19.11
CA PHE A 366 -14.72 -7.84 -18.59
C PHE A 366 -15.07 -6.38 -18.22
N LYS A 367 -15.80 -5.69 -19.10
CA LYS A 367 -16.17 -4.28 -18.89
C LYS A 367 -17.07 -4.10 -17.66
N GLU A 368 -18.05 -4.99 -17.49
CA GLU A 368 -18.98 -4.94 -16.36
C GLU A 368 -18.24 -5.20 -15.04
N VAL A 369 -17.36 -6.20 -15.01
CA VAL A 369 -16.55 -6.52 -13.83
C VAL A 369 -15.66 -5.33 -13.43
N VAL A 370 -15.00 -4.69 -14.40
CA VAL A 370 -14.16 -3.51 -14.13
C VAL A 370 -15.00 -2.32 -13.62
N SER A 371 -16.20 -2.08 -14.18
CA SER A 371 -17.11 -1.04 -13.69
C SER A 371 -17.50 -1.30 -12.25
N LYS A 372 -17.93 -2.53 -11.95
CA LYS A 372 -18.34 -2.95 -10.61
C LYS A 372 -17.19 -2.84 -9.61
N ALA A 373 -15.98 -3.25 -9.99
CA ALA A 373 -14.77 -3.10 -9.16
C ALA A 373 -14.47 -1.64 -8.82
N ALA A 374 -14.65 -0.72 -9.78
CA ALA A 374 -14.46 0.71 -9.55
C ALA A 374 -15.57 1.33 -8.68
N GLU A 375 -16.81 0.88 -8.84
CA GLU A 375 -17.96 1.32 -8.02
C GLU A 375 -17.83 0.87 -6.57
N THR A 376 -17.46 -0.40 -6.34
CA THR A 376 -17.31 -0.97 -5.00
C THR A 376 -15.91 -0.80 -4.40
N LEU A 377 -14.98 -0.20 -5.16
CA LEU A 377 -13.57 -0.02 -4.78
C LEU A 377 -12.89 -1.34 -4.34
N SER A 378 -13.19 -2.44 -5.05
CA SER A 378 -12.70 -3.78 -4.72
C SER A 378 -11.94 -4.39 -5.90
N PRO A 379 -10.59 -4.38 -5.89
CA PRO A 379 -9.77 -5.00 -6.92
C PRO A 379 -9.95 -6.54 -6.98
N ALA A 380 -10.46 -7.15 -5.90
CA ALA A 380 -10.75 -8.57 -5.82
C ALA A 380 -11.70 -9.06 -6.91
N LEU A 381 -12.63 -8.20 -7.36
CA LEU A 381 -13.54 -8.55 -8.46
C LEU A 381 -12.77 -8.77 -9.77
N VAL A 382 -11.79 -7.91 -10.07
CA VAL A 382 -10.94 -8.04 -11.26
C VAL A 382 -9.99 -9.24 -11.11
N ALA A 383 -9.38 -9.43 -9.94
CA ALA A 383 -8.47 -10.54 -9.68
C ALA A 383 -9.16 -11.91 -9.88
N ASN A 384 -10.31 -12.12 -9.24
CA ASN A 384 -11.03 -13.39 -9.33
C ASN A 384 -11.61 -13.62 -10.75
N TYR A 385 -12.08 -12.56 -11.43
CA TYR A 385 -12.50 -12.68 -12.83
C TYR A 385 -11.37 -13.16 -13.74
N ILE A 386 -10.15 -12.62 -13.60
CA ILE A 386 -9.01 -13.05 -14.44
C ILE A 386 -8.68 -14.52 -14.17
N TYR A 387 -8.75 -14.96 -12.92
CA TYR A 387 -8.55 -16.36 -12.57
C TYR A 387 -9.58 -17.28 -13.23
N ASP A 388 -10.87 -16.91 -13.18
CA ASP A 388 -11.92 -17.69 -13.82
C ASP A 388 -11.79 -17.67 -15.36
N LEU A 389 -11.40 -16.54 -15.96
CA LEU A 389 -11.07 -16.44 -17.38
C LEU A 389 -9.93 -17.40 -17.76
N VAL A 390 -8.86 -17.44 -16.96
CA VAL A 390 -7.72 -18.33 -17.16
C VAL A 390 -8.12 -19.80 -17.03
N LYS A 391 -8.98 -20.15 -16.07
CA LYS A 391 -9.51 -21.51 -15.94
C LYS A 391 -10.31 -21.92 -17.17
N SER A 392 -11.23 -21.06 -17.60
CA SER A 392 -12.06 -21.29 -18.79
C SER A 392 -11.18 -21.46 -20.04
N TYR A 393 -10.15 -20.62 -20.20
CA TYR A 393 -9.18 -20.73 -21.28
C TYR A 393 -8.37 -22.03 -21.23
N ASN A 394 -7.89 -22.45 -20.06
CA ASN A 394 -7.12 -23.69 -19.94
C ASN A 394 -7.97 -24.92 -20.30
N SER A 395 -9.25 -24.95 -19.89
CA SER A 395 -10.20 -25.98 -20.33
C SER A 395 -10.42 -25.95 -21.84
N PHE A 396 -10.61 -24.77 -22.44
CA PHE A 396 -10.68 -24.60 -23.89
C PHE A 396 -9.43 -25.15 -24.59
N TYR A 397 -8.23 -24.72 -24.16
CA TYR A 397 -6.95 -25.09 -24.78
C TYR A 397 -6.69 -26.60 -24.71
N GLN A 398 -7.05 -27.27 -23.60
CA GLN A 398 -6.83 -28.70 -23.44
C GLN A 398 -7.75 -29.56 -24.31
N ASN A 399 -8.99 -29.12 -24.49
CA ASN A 399 -10.01 -29.92 -25.18
C ASN A 399 -10.17 -29.55 -26.67
N ASN A 400 -9.53 -28.47 -27.12
CA ASN A 400 -9.63 -27.98 -28.50
C ASN A 400 -8.25 -27.84 -29.12
N PRO A 401 -7.84 -28.75 -30.04
CA PRO A 401 -6.59 -28.58 -30.76
C PRO A 401 -6.61 -27.29 -31.59
N ILE A 402 -5.56 -26.46 -31.46
CA ILE A 402 -5.52 -25.15 -32.12
C ILE A 402 -4.72 -25.22 -33.41
N LEU A 403 -3.44 -25.63 -33.35
CA LEU A 403 -2.54 -25.61 -34.51
C LEU A 403 -2.82 -26.73 -35.52
N ASN A 404 -3.16 -27.93 -35.02
CA ASN A 404 -3.36 -29.12 -35.82
C ASN A 404 -4.84 -29.21 -36.20
N GLN A 405 -5.28 -28.34 -37.11
CA GLN A 405 -6.65 -28.30 -37.62
C GLN A 405 -6.64 -28.30 -39.14
N ASP A 406 -7.46 -29.16 -39.76
CA ASP A 406 -7.59 -29.22 -41.22
C ASP A 406 -8.34 -28.01 -41.79
N ASN A 407 -9.18 -27.38 -40.96
CA ASN A 407 -9.95 -26.19 -41.32
C ASN A 407 -9.24 -24.91 -40.84
N GLU A 408 -8.68 -24.15 -41.78
CA GLU A 408 -8.00 -22.88 -41.49
C GLU A 408 -8.90 -21.84 -40.81
N ASN A 409 -10.21 -21.82 -41.08
CA ASN A 409 -11.13 -20.92 -40.40
C ASN A 409 -11.29 -21.27 -38.90
N THR A 410 -11.31 -22.56 -38.56
CA THR A 410 -11.34 -23.04 -37.17
C THR A 410 -10.05 -22.68 -36.43
N LYS A 411 -8.90 -22.93 -37.08
CA LYS A 411 -7.59 -22.55 -36.56
C LYS A 411 -7.52 -21.05 -36.29
N GLN A 412 -7.89 -20.22 -37.27
CA GLN A 412 -7.87 -18.78 -37.14
C GLN A 412 -8.82 -18.30 -36.02
N PHE A 413 -10.05 -18.81 -35.95
CA PHE A 413 -10.98 -18.46 -34.87
C PHE A 413 -10.39 -18.71 -33.48
N ARG A 414 -9.79 -19.89 -33.28
CA ARG A 414 -9.17 -20.26 -32.01
C ARG A 414 -7.96 -19.40 -31.68
N LEU A 415 -7.16 -19.04 -32.67
CA LEU A 415 -6.04 -18.10 -32.50
C LEU A 415 -6.52 -16.69 -32.13
N GLU A 416 -7.59 -16.19 -32.76
CA GLU A 416 -8.22 -14.91 -32.38
C GLU A 416 -8.73 -14.94 -30.94
N LEU A 417 -9.39 -16.04 -30.55
CA LEU A 417 -9.90 -16.23 -29.20
C LEU A 417 -8.77 -16.28 -28.16
N SER A 418 -7.67 -16.98 -28.47
CA SER A 418 -6.44 -16.97 -27.65
C SER A 418 -5.80 -15.58 -27.57
N SER A 419 -5.70 -14.86 -28.69
CA SER A 419 -5.17 -13.49 -28.76
C SER A 419 -5.99 -12.53 -27.91
N LEU A 420 -7.32 -12.55 -28.03
CA LEU A 420 -8.22 -11.73 -27.23
C LEU A 420 -8.13 -12.07 -25.74
N THR A 421 -8.02 -13.35 -25.40
CA THR A 421 -7.82 -13.80 -24.02
C THR A 421 -6.51 -13.26 -23.44
N GLY A 422 -5.39 -13.41 -24.17
CA GLY A 422 -4.10 -12.88 -23.75
C GLY A 422 -4.11 -11.36 -23.56
N LYS A 423 -4.74 -10.61 -24.49
CA LYS A 423 -4.93 -9.16 -24.38
C LYS A 423 -5.76 -8.79 -23.14
N THR A 424 -6.80 -9.56 -22.82
CA THR A 424 -7.68 -9.33 -21.67
C THR A 424 -6.99 -9.63 -20.34
N ILE A 425 -6.24 -10.74 -20.25
CA ILE A 425 -5.43 -11.08 -19.07
C ILE A 425 -4.40 -9.97 -18.80
N LYS A 426 -3.66 -9.53 -19.82
CA LYS A 426 -2.66 -8.45 -19.68
C LYS A 426 -3.27 -7.14 -19.19
N LYS A 427 -4.42 -6.74 -19.75
CA LYS A 427 -5.16 -5.55 -19.29
C LYS A 427 -5.61 -5.70 -17.84
N GLY A 428 -6.19 -6.85 -17.48
CA GLY A 428 -6.64 -7.13 -16.13
C GLY A 428 -5.51 -7.11 -15.10
N LEU A 429 -4.38 -7.77 -15.39
CA LEU A 429 -3.20 -7.76 -14.53
C LEU A 429 -2.61 -6.35 -14.40
N SER A 430 -2.57 -5.58 -15.49
CA SER A 430 -2.12 -4.18 -15.45
C SER A 430 -2.99 -3.29 -14.55
N LEU A 431 -4.32 -3.52 -14.50
CA LEU A 431 -5.21 -2.81 -13.56
C LEU A 431 -4.90 -3.14 -12.10
N LEU A 432 -4.35 -4.32 -11.84
CA LEU A 432 -3.88 -4.77 -10.52
C LEU A 432 -2.42 -4.37 -10.24
N GLY A 433 -1.77 -3.64 -11.15
CA GLY A 433 -0.35 -3.28 -11.04
C GLY A 433 0.59 -4.49 -11.18
N ILE A 434 0.14 -5.58 -11.81
CA ILE A 434 0.91 -6.82 -12.00
C ILE A 434 1.49 -6.86 -13.41
N GLY A 435 2.79 -7.10 -13.52
CA GLY A 435 3.48 -7.30 -14.80
C GLY A 435 3.21 -8.67 -15.42
N THR A 436 3.54 -8.82 -16.70
CA THR A 436 3.44 -10.09 -17.42
C THR A 436 4.77 -10.44 -18.07
N VAL A 437 5.06 -11.74 -18.17
CA VAL A 437 6.18 -12.28 -18.94
C VAL A 437 5.65 -13.06 -20.14
N ASP A 438 6.27 -12.90 -21.31
CA ASP A 438 5.84 -13.62 -22.52
C ASP A 438 6.37 -15.06 -22.55
N ARG A 439 7.33 -15.39 -21.67
CA ARG A 439 7.92 -16.73 -21.46
C ARG A 439 8.10 -16.99 -19.97
N MET A 440 7.74 -18.18 -19.50
CA MET A 440 7.75 -18.55 -18.08
C MET A 440 8.00 -20.04 -17.89
#